data_AF-A0A0T7C006-F1
#
_entry.id   AF-A0A0T7C006-F1
#
_cell.length_a   1.000
_cell.length_b   1.000
_cell.length_c   1.000
_cell.angle_alpha   90.00
_cell.angle_beta   90.00
_cell.angle_gamma   90.00
#
_symmetry.space_group_name_H-M   'P 1'
#
loop_
_entity.id
_entity.type
_entity.pdbx_description
1 polymer ?
#
loop_
_entity_poly.entity_id
_entity_poly.type
_entity_poly.pdbx_seq_one_letter_code
_entity_poly.pdbx_strand_id
1 'polypeptide(L)'
;MTEVLSKPQFQILTHQYTGEKTGRIYFPALFLAEFHINVTQWLQQQEIIFGERDLKQYGDGSFRLYFRVINSLEGEYFRLVNTLMEKSSYKNRSKFRCS
;
A
#
# COMPACT_ATOMS: atom_id res chain seq x y z
N MET A 1 -18.01 15.33 8.45
CA MET A 1 -17.00 14.65 9.30
C MET A 1 -16.25 13.72 8.38
N THR A 2 -15.05 14.12 7.95
CA THR A 2 -14.27 13.31 7.01
C THR A 2 -13.70 12.14 7.78
N GLU A 3 -14.17 10.93 7.53
CA GLU A 3 -13.50 9.73 7.99
C GLU A 3 -12.06 9.79 7.49
N VAL A 4 -11.15 10.11 8.40
CA VAL A 4 -9.73 10.13 8.11
C VAL A 4 -9.35 8.67 7.84
N LEU A 5 -9.21 8.34 6.56
CA LEU A 5 -8.85 7.01 6.11
C LEU A 5 -7.53 6.62 6.76
N SER A 6 -7.62 5.71 7.73
CA SER A 6 -6.48 5.20 8.50
C SER A 6 -5.87 3.94 7.88
N LYS A 7 -6.50 3.41 6.83
CA LYS A 7 -6.04 2.22 6.09
C LYS A 7 -5.92 2.52 4.60
N PRO A 8 -4.95 1.88 3.90
CA PRO A 8 -4.87 1.96 2.45
C PRO A 8 -6.13 1.37 1.82
N GLN A 9 -6.60 1.98 0.73
CA GLN A 9 -7.73 1.45 -0.03
C GLN A 9 -7.23 0.78 -1.30
N PHE A 10 -7.57 -0.49 -1.47
CA PHE A 10 -7.21 -1.29 -2.63
C PHE A 10 -8.41 -1.59 -3.51
N GLN A 11 -8.21 -1.50 -4.82
CA GLN A 11 -9.18 -1.89 -5.82
C GLN A 11 -8.47 -2.58 -6.99
N ILE A 12 -9.07 -3.65 -7.51
CA ILE A 12 -8.66 -4.26 -8.77
C ILE A 12 -9.49 -3.64 -9.89
N LEU A 13 -8.79 -3.15 -10.91
CA LEU A 13 -9.37 -2.68 -12.15
C LEU A 13 -9.09 -3.72 -13.24
N THR A 14 -10.14 -4.23 -13.87
CA THR A 14 -9.99 -5.13 -15.02
C THR A 14 -10.16 -4.32 -16.29
N HIS A 15 -9.17 -4.36 -17.17
CA HIS A 15 -9.26 -3.70 -18.47
C HIS A 15 -10.30 -4.41 -19.34
N GLN A 16 -11.33 -3.68 -19.75
CA GLN A 16 -12.51 -4.23 -20.44
C GLN A 16 -12.20 -4.86 -21.81
N TYR A 17 -11.12 -4.46 -22.48
CA TYR A 17 -10.78 -4.94 -23.82
C TYR A 17 -9.67 -5.99 -23.85
N THR A 18 -8.73 -5.97 -22.90
CA THR A 18 -7.57 -6.89 -22.88
C THR A 18 -7.66 -7.91 -21.75
N GLY A 19 -8.61 -7.75 -20.82
CA GLY A 19 -8.71 -8.57 -19.61
C GLY A 19 -7.57 -8.34 -18.61
N GLU A 20 -6.63 -7.45 -18.90
CA GLU A 20 -5.50 -7.16 -18.01
C GLU A 20 -6.00 -6.59 -16.68
N LYS A 21 -5.57 -7.20 -15.57
CA LYS A 21 -5.89 -6.72 -14.23
C LYS A 21 -4.81 -5.75 -13.77
N THR A 22 -5.23 -4.60 -13.25
CA THR A 22 -4.37 -3.57 -12.68
C THR A 22 -4.82 -3.29 -11.25
N GLY A 23 -3.88 -3.35 -10.31
CA GLY A 23 -4.12 -2.95 -8.93
C GLY A 23 -4.06 -1.43 -8.80
N ARG A 24 -4.98 -0.88 -8.01
CA ARG A 24 -4.95 0.52 -7.61
C ARG A 24 -4.95 0.58 -6.09
N ILE A 25 -3.94 1.22 -5.50
CA ILE A 25 -3.90 1.49 -4.06
C ILE A 25 -3.87 2.99 -3.83
N TYR A 26 -4.72 3.45 -2.92
CA TYR A 26 -4.66 4.78 -2.34
C TYR A 26 -4.03 4.70 -0.95
N PHE A 27 -2.96 5.46 -0.75
CA PHE A 27 -2.25 5.58 0.51
C PHE A 27 -2.54 6.93 1.16
N PRO A 28 -3.26 6.94 2.29
CA PRO A 28 -3.48 8.16 3.07
C PRO A 28 -2.18 8.71 3.67
N ALA A 29 -2.06 10.03 3.78
CA ALA A 29 -0.86 10.69 4.30
C ALA A 29 -0.48 10.23 5.72
N LEU A 30 -1.45 10.08 6.61
CA LEU A 30 -1.20 9.62 7.99
C LEU A 30 -0.67 8.19 8.04
N PHE A 31 -1.17 7.32 7.16
CA PHE A 31 -0.68 5.95 7.05
C PHE A 31 0.76 5.93 6.56
N LEU A 32 1.09 6.78 5.58
CA LEU A 32 2.45 6.91 5.08
C LEU A 32 3.40 7.45 6.13
N ALA A 33 2.98 8.44 6.93
CA ALA A 33 3.83 8.96 8.01
C ALA A 33 4.32 7.85 8.95
N GLU A 34 3.46 6.88 9.29
CA GLU A 34 3.80 5.77 10.16
C GLU A 34 4.53 4.62 9.45
N PHE A 35 4.16 4.31 8.21
CA PHE A 35 4.59 3.10 7.51
C PHE A 35 5.46 3.34 6.26
N HIS A 36 5.95 4.57 6.03
CA HIS A 36 6.70 4.96 4.82
C HIS A 36 7.84 4.00 4.46
N ILE A 37 8.63 3.54 5.44
CA ILE A 37 9.75 2.60 5.21
C ILE A 37 9.24 1.29 4.61
N ASN A 38 8.21 0.71 5.23
CA ASN A 38 7.67 -0.56 4.79
C ASN A 38 6.97 -0.43 3.43
N VAL A 39 6.25 0.67 3.20
CA VAL A 39 5.63 0.95 1.89
C VAL A 39 6.70 1.11 0.82
N THR A 40 7.80 1.80 1.11
CA THR A 40 8.94 1.95 0.18
C THR A 40 9.59 0.60 -0.12
N GLN A 41 9.80 -0.24 0.90
CA GLN A 41 10.34 -1.59 0.72
C GLN A 41 9.42 -2.46 -0.14
N TRP A 42 8.11 -2.37 0.06
CA TRP A 42 7.14 -3.07 -0.78
C TRP A 42 7.19 -2.57 -2.23
N LEU A 43 7.25 -1.25 -2.44
CA LEU A 43 7.37 -0.66 -3.79
C LEU A 43 8.65 -1.07 -4.52
N GLN A 44 9.69 -1.49 -3.80
CA GLN A 44 10.95 -1.97 -4.40
C GLN A 44 10.93 -3.46 -4.78
N GLN A 45 9.84 -4.18 -4.52
CA GLN A 45 9.74 -5.60 -4.89
C GLN A 45 9.68 -5.76 -6.42
N GLN A 46 10.56 -6.61 -6.95
CA GLN A 46 10.66 -6.88 -8.40
C GLN A 46 9.40 -7.51 -9.01
N GLU A 47 8.53 -8.08 -8.19
CA GLU A 47 7.24 -8.65 -8.60
C GLU A 47 6.22 -7.58 -9.00
N ILE A 48 6.47 -6.31 -8.63
CA ILE A 48 5.59 -5.17 -8.87
C ILE A 48 6.08 -4.41 -10.09
N ILE A 49 5.24 -4.38 -11.12
CA ILE A 49 5.50 -3.68 -12.37
C ILE A 49 4.69 -2.38 -12.36
N PHE A 50 5.39 -1.25 -12.41
CA PHE A 50 4.78 0.08 -12.51
C PHE A 50 4.73 0.50 -13.98
N GLY A 51 3.59 1.05 -14.41
CA GLY A 51 3.47 1.68 -15.74
C GLY A 51 3.97 3.13 -15.74
N GLU A 52 4.25 3.67 -16.93
CA GLU A 52 4.75 5.05 -17.11
C GLU A 52 3.81 6.16 -16.63
N ARG A 53 2.53 5.88 -16.31
CA ARG A 53 1.50 6.92 -16.08
C ARG A 53 1.00 7.07 -14.65
N ASP A 54 1.52 6.31 -13.69
CA ASP A 54 0.65 5.86 -12.59
C ASP A 54 1.07 6.21 -11.16
N LEU A 55 1.83 7.29 -10.96
CA LEU A 55 2.00 7.90 -9.64
C LEU A 55 1.26 9.24 -9.59
N LYS A 56 0.21 9.33 -8.77
CA LYS A 56 -0.48 10.60 -8.50
C LYS A 56 -0.32 10.97 -7.03
N GLN A 57 0.51 11.98 -6.76
CA GLN A 57 0.61 12.61 -5.46
C GLN A 57 -0.47 13.70 -5.32
N TYR A 58 -1.06 13.79 -4.14
CA TYR A 58 -2.04 14.81 -3.79
C TYR A 58 -1.40 15.81 -2.80
N GLY A 59 -1.92 17.04 -2.79
CA GLY A 59 -1.34 18.14 -1.98
C GLY A 59 -1.42 17.93 -0.46
N ASP A 60 -2.19 16.95 0.00
CA ASP A 60 -2.29 16.53 1.40
C ASP A 60 -1.20 15.51 1.80
N GLY A 61 -0.30 15.15 0.87
CA GLY A 61 0.74 14.15 1.09
C GLY A 61 0.27 12.71 0.89
N SER A 62 -1.00 12.49 0.53
CA SER A 62 -1.47 11.18 0.08
C SER A 62 -0.99 10.90 -1.34
N PHE A 63 -0.88 9.62 -1.71
CA PHE A 63 -0.63 9.27 -3.10
C PHE A 63 -1.43 8.05 -3.52
N ARG A 64 -1.71 8.01 -4.83
CA ARG A 64 -2.34 6.89 -5.50
C ARG A 64 -1.36 6.30 -6.48
N LEU A 65 -1.31 4.98 -6.47
CA LEU A 65 -0.41 4.20 -7.30
C LEU A 65 -1.20 3.12 -8.04
N TYR A 66 -0.86 2.92 -9.31
CA TYR A 66 -1.29 1.76 -10.08
C TYR A 66 -0.12 0.84 -10.33
N PHE A 67 -0.38 -0.45 -10.23
CA PHE A 67 0.63 -1.48 -10.41
C PHE A 67 0.02 -2.73 -10.98
N ARG A 68 0.88 -3.53 -11.58
CA ARG A 68 0.59 -4.89 -12.00
C ARG A 68 1.51 -5.83 -11.24
N VAL A 69 1.07 -7.05 -11.04
CA VAL A 69 1.90 -8.11 -10.48
C VAL A 69 1.78 -9.33 -11.37
N ILE A 70 2.87 -10.08 -11.48
CA ILE A 70 2.93 -11.31 -12.27
C ILE A 70 2.02 -12.39 -11.65
N ASN A 71 1.87 -12.35 -10.31
CA ASN A 71 1.10 -13.29 -9.52
C ASN A 71 -0.34 -12.79 -9.27
N SER A 72 -0.81 -12.82 -8.01
CA SER A 72 -2.16 -12.37 -7.62
C SER A 72 -2.12 -10.98 -6.99
N LEU A 73 -2.86 -10.04 -7.60
CA LEU A 73 -3.04 -8.67 -7.11
C LEU A 73 -3.61 -8.61 -5.68
N GLU A 74 -4.60 -9.46 -5.39
CA GLU A 74 -5.16 -9.60 -4.04
C GLU A 74 -4.13 -10.14 -3.06
N GLY A 75 -3.39 -11.19 -3.45
CA GLY A 75 -2.37 -11.81 -2.60
C GLY A 75 -1.29 -10.83 -2.17
N GLU A 76 -0.79 -10.01 -3.11
CA GLU A 76 0.22 -9.00 -2.83
C GLU A 76 -0.29 -7.88 -1.92
N TYR A 77 -1.54 -7.44 -2.11
CA TYR A 77 -2.17 -6.48 -1.21
C TYR A 77 -2.36 -7.03 0.21
N PHE A 78 -2.87 -8.26 0.35
CA PHE A 78 -3.03 -8.89 1.67
C PHE A 78 -1.67 -9.12 2.35
N ARG A 79 -0.63 -9.50 1.58
CA ARG A 79 0.75 -9.64 2.08
C ARG A 79 1.27 -8.30 2.62
N LEU A 80 1.07 -7.20 1.88
CA LEU A 80 1.41 -5.86 2.33
C LEU A 80 0.68 -5.51 3.64
N VAL A 81 -0.65 -5.60 3.66
CA VAL A 81 -1.45 -5.22 4.83
C VAL A 81 -1.10 -6.08 6.04
N ASN A 82 -0.94 -7.39 5.89
CA ASN A 82 -0.55 -8.27 6.99
C ASN A 82 0.86 -7.94 7.51
N THR A 83 1.85 -7.75 6.63
CA THR A 83 3.21 -7.36 7.03
C THR A 83 3.23 -6.03 7.80
N LEU A 84 2.38 -5.08 7.38
CA LEU A 84 2.25 -3.77 8.03
C LEU A 84 1.52 -3.86 9.38
N MET A 85 0.47 -4.67 9.47
CA MET A 85 -0.37 -4.83 10.67
C MET A 85 0.29 -5.74 11.73
N GLU A 86 1.08 -6.74 11.33
CA GLU A 86 1.85 -7.56 12.26
C GLU A 86 3.01 -6.77 12.89
N LYS A 87 3.67 -5.89 12.12
CA LYS A 87 4.75 -5.03 12.63
C LYS A 87 4.26 -3.95 13.60
N SER A 88 3.04 -3.44 13.47
CA SER A 88 2.48 -2.48 14.44
C SER A 88 2.23 -3.13 15.81
N SER A 89 1.87 -4.42 15.83
CA SER A 89 1.70 -5.19 17.08
C SER A 89 3.04 -5.46 17.79
N TYR A 90 4.14 -5.61 17.05
CA TYR A 90 5.47 -5.82 17.64
C TYR A 90 6.08 -4.53 18.22
N LYS A 91 5.78 -3.37 17.63
CA LYS A 91 6.26 -2.06 18.11
C LYS A 91 5.61 -1.64 19.43
N ASN A 92 4.43 -2.17 19.75
CA ASN A 92 3.77 -1.95 21.03
C ASN A 92 4.30 -2.82 22.18
N ARG A 93 5.06 -3.89 21.90
CA ARG A 93 5.72 -4.72 22.94
C ARG A 93 7.13 -4.28 23.29
N SER A 94 7.80 -3.51 22.44
CA SER A 94 9.18 -3.08 22.65
C SER A 94 9.32 -1.79 23.47
N LYS A 95 8.20 -1.17 23.90
CA LYS A 95 8.21 0.02 24.76
C LYS A 95 8.05 -0.27 26.27
N PHE A 96 8.02 -1.54 26.69
CA PHE A 96 7.89 -1.97 28.10
C PHE A 96 9.10 -2.75 28.63
N ARG A 97 10.33 -2.35 28.26
CA ARG A 97 11.54 -2.81 28.96
C ARG A 97 12.54 -1.66 29.12
N CYS A 98 12.25 -0.78 30.08
CA CYS A 98 13.24 -0.03 30.84
C CYS A 98 12.57 0.43 32.14
N SER A 99 12.71 -0.38 33.19
CA SER A 99 12.73 0.01 34.60
C SER A 99 13.29 -1.16 35.39
#